data_AF-A0AAW5P459-F1
#
_entry.id   AF-A0AAW5P459-F1
#
_cell.length_a   1.000
_cell.length_b   1.000
_cell.length_c   1.000
_cell.angle_alpha   90.00
_cell.angle_beta   90.00
_cell.angle_gamma   90.00
#
_symmetry.space_group_name_H-M   'P 1'
#
loop_
_entity.id
_entity.type
_entity.pdbx_description
1 polymer ?
#
loop_
_entity_poly.entity_id
_entity_poly.type
_entity_poly.pdbx_seq_one_letter_code
_entity_poly.pdbx_strand_id
1 'polypeptide(L)' 'MERVLAIELLTAAQALDYRRPLRPGRGVERAHETVRETIAHREADYLLEDDIDQSLAFVRGEELLGPVADELEPLG' A
#
# COMPACT_ATOMS: atom_id res chain seq x y z
N MET A 1 -4.49 -8.08 15.45
CA MET A 1 -4.76 -6.75 14.85
C MET A 1 -4.00 -6.54 13.56
N GLU A 2 -2.67 -6.74 13.52
CA GLU A 2 -1.84 -6.50 12.31
C GLU A 2 -2.38 -7.12 11.01
N ARG A 3 -2.92 -8.36 11.05
CA ARG A 3 -3.53 -9.00 9.88
C ARG A 3 -4.70 -8.21 9.29
N VAL A 4 -5.49 -7.54 10.14
CA VAL A 4 -6.59 -6.68 9.67
C VAL A 4 -6.04 -5.47 8.93
N LEU A 5 -4.98 -4.85 9.47
CA LEU A 5 -4.31 -3.71 8.83
C LEU A 5 -3.64 -4.10 7.51
N ALA A 6 -3.07 -5.30 7.42
CA ALA A 6 -2.52 -5.81 6.17
C ALA A 6 -3.61 -5.97 5.09
N ILE A 7 -4.75 -6.57 5.44
CA ILE A 7 -5.90 -6.68 4.52
C ILE A 7 -6.43 -5.28 4.14
N GLU A 8 -6.49 -4.35 5.10
CA GLU A 8 -6.90 -2.96 4.84
C GLU A 8 -5.94 -2.27 3.87
N LEU A 9 -4.63 -2.41 4.05
CA LEU A 9 -3.61 -1.86 3.15
C LEU A 9 -3.76 -2.40 1.72
N LEU A 10 -3.92 -3.72 1.57
CA LEU A 10 -4.15 -4.37 0.27
C LEU A 10 -5.42 -3.86 -0.41
N THR A 11 -6.52 -3.81 0.33
CA THR A 11 -7.82 -3.38 -0.20
C THR A 11 -7.83 -1.88 -0.52
N ALA A 12 -7.17 -1.05 0.29
CA ALA A 12 -6.99 0.37 0.02
C ALA A 12 -6.17 0.59 -1.26
N ALA A 13 -5.09 -0.16 -1.46
CA ALA A 13 -4.28 -0.06 -2.66
C ALA A 13 -5.11 -0.42 -3.91
N GLN A 14 -5.90 -1.50 -3.86
CA GLN A 14 -6.77 -1.88 -4.97
C GLN A 14 -7.87 -0.84 -5.23
N ALA A 15 -8.44 -0.26 -4.18
CA ALA A 15 -9.43 0.81 -4.29
C ALA A 15 -8.86 2.08 -4.94
N LEU A 16 -7.59 2.40 -4.72
CA LEU A 16 -6.91 3.53 -5.37
C LEU A 16 -6.70 3.28 -6.86
N ASP A 17 -6.33 2.06 -7.27
CA ASP A 17 -6.21 1.71 -8.69
C ASP A 17 -7.52 1.87 -9.43
N TYR A 18 -8.63 1.38 -8.87
CA TYR A 18 -9.96 1.52 -9.47
C TYR A 18 -10.48 2.95 -9.51
N ARG A 19 -9.90 3.87 -8.73
CA ARG A 19 -10.26 5.29 -8.71
C ARG A 19 -9.45 6.14 -9.69
N ARG A 20 -8.48 5.57 -10.41
CA ARG A 20 -7.76 6.30 -11.44
C ARG A 20 -8.75 6.89 -12.48
N PRO A 21 -8.53 8.14 -12.96
CA PRO A 21 -7.32 8.95 -12.80
C PRO A 21 -7.32 9.87 -11.57
N LEU A 22 -8.22 9.70 -10.59
CA LEU A 22 -8.16 10.48 -9.36
C LEU A 22 -6.87 10.17 -8.60
N ARG A 23 -6.21 11.23 -8.11
CA ARG A 23 -4.95 11.13 -7.37
C ARG A 23 -5.20 11.39 -5.88
N PRO A 24 -4.73 10.51 -4.98
CA PRO A 24 -4.77 10.78 -3.55
C PRO A 24 -3.74 11.85 -3.16
N GLY A 25 -3.70 12.23 -1.88
CA GLY A 25 -2.67 13.15 -1.37
C GLY A 25 -1.26 12.54 -1.43
N ARG A 26 -0.22 13.38 -1.42
CA ARG A 26 1.20 12.99 -1.65
C ARG A 26 1.65 11.75 -0.88
N GLY A 27 1.48 11.74 0.45
CA GLY A 27 1.91 10.60 1.26
C GLY A 27 1.15 9.31 0.96
N VAL A 28 -0.15 9.40 0.65
CA VAL A 28 -0.96 8.24 0.28
C VAL A 28 -0.58 7.75 -1.12
N GLU A 29 -0.28 8.66 -2.04
CA GLU A 29 0.22 8.32 -3.37
C GLU A 29 1.55 7.57 -3.29
N ARG A 30 2.49 8.07 -2.48
CA ARG A 30 3.78 7.39 -2.27
C ARG A 30 3.61 6.03 -1.59
N ALA A 31 2.76 5.94 -0.57
CA ALA A 31 2.45 4.67 0.09
C ALA A 31 1.89 3.64 -0.91
N HIS A 32 0.96 4.08 -1.76
CA HIS A 32 0.37 3.24 -2.80
C HIS A 32 1.42 2.76 -3.82
N GLU A 33 2.30 3.63 -4.27
CA GLU A 33 3.42 3.28 -5.16
C GLU A 33 4.34 2.24 -4.52
N THR A 34 4.77 2.45 -3.28
CA THR A 34 5.61 1.49 -2.54
C THR A 34 4.93 0.13 -2.41
N VAL A 35 3.63 0.08 -2.11
CA VAL A 35 2.89 -1.19 -2.10
C VAL A 35 2.89 -1.84 -3.48
N ARG A 36 2.71 -1.07 -4.55
CA ARG A 36 2.66 -1.59 -5.93
C ARG A 36 4.00 -2.05 -6.50
N GLU A 37 5.10 -1.56 -5.95
CA GLU A 37 6.45 -2.06 -6.25
C GLU A 37 6.61 -3.53 -5.79
N THR A 38 5.89 -3.95 -4.75
CA THR A 38 5.99 -5.31 -4.18
C THR A 38 4.78 -6.19 -4.49
N ILE A 39 3.57 -5.63 -4.42
CA ILE A 39 2.29 -6.34 -4.52
C ILE A 39 1.53 -5.84 -5.74
N ALA A 40 1.44 -6.68 -6.77
CA ALA A 40 0.80 -6.31 -8.03
C ALA A 40 -0.70 -6.01 -7.89
N HIS A 41 -1.24 -5.19 -8.80
CA HIS A 41 -2.68 -5.07 -8.98
C HIS A 41 -3.28 -6.42 -9.41
N ARG A 42 -4.51 -6.72 -8.97
CA ARG A 42 -5.18 -8.00 -9.20
C ARG A 42 -6.58 -7.75 -9.74
N GLU A 43 -6.85 -8.26 -10.94
CA GLU A 43 -8.14 -8.14 -11.64
C GLU A 43 -9.00 -9.40 -11.55
N ALA A 44 -8.38 -10.55 -11.26
CA ALA A 44 -9.03 -11.85 -11.20
C ALA A 44 -8.72 -12.55 -9.87
N ASP A 45 -9.55 -13.52 -9.52
CA ASP A 45 -9.37 -14.34 -8.32
C ASP A 45 -8.02 -15.06 -8.33
N TYR A 46 -7.37 -15.07 -7.17
CA TYR A 46 -6.06 -15.68 -6.96
C TYR A 46 -5.91 -16.09 -5.48
N LEU A 47 -4.81 -16.76 -5.15
CA LEU A 47 -4.49 -17.08 -3.76
C LEU A 47 -3.87 -15.85 -3.07
N LEU A 48 -4.58 -15.29 -2.09
CA LEU A 48 -4.18 -14.05 -1.41
C LEU A 48 -3.08 -14.20 -0.36
N GLU A 49 -2.69 -15.43 0.02
CA GLU A 49 -1.81 -15.68 1.17
C GLU A 49 -0.47 -14.94 1.03
N ASP A 50 0.18 -15.05 -0.14
CA ASP A 50 1.47 -14.39 -0.41
C ASP A 50 1.35 -12.86 -0.33
N ASP A 51 0.28 -12.28 -0.90
CA ASP A 51 0.05 -10.84 -0.89
C ASP A 51 -0.26 -10.34 0.55
N ILE A 52 -0.96 -11.14 1.37
CA ILE A 52 -1.20 -10.83 2.78
C ILE A 52 0.09 -10.86 3.59
N ASP A 53 0.97 -11.83 3.34
CA ASP A 53 2.25 -11.94 4.04
C ASP A 53 3.20 -10.78 3.67
N GLN A 54 3.23 -10.39 2.39
CA GLN A 54 3.94 -9.19 1.94
C GLN A 54 3.36 -7.92 2.57
N SER A 55 2.02 -7.82 2.66
CA SER A 55 1.38 -6.69 3.30
C SER A 55 1.60 -6.65 4.81
N LEU A 56 1.73 -7.81 5.47
CA LEU A 56 2.11 -7.91 6.88
C LEU A 56 3.54 -7.43 7.12
N ALA A 57 4.45 -7.67 6.17
CA ALA A 57 5.81 -7.14 6.24
C ALA A 57 5.78 -5.60 6.27
N PHE A 58 5.01 -4.96 5.40
CA PHE A 58 4.83 -3.50 5.43
C PHE A 58 4.26 -2.97 6.75
N VAL A 59 3.31 -3.69 7.36
CA VAL A 59 2.70 -3.26 8.64
C VAL A 59 3.68 -3.38 9.80
N ARG A 60 4.62 -4.32 9.73
CA ARG A 60 5.58 -4.62 10.81
C ARG A 60 6.91 -3.88 10.68
N GLY A 61 7.29 -3.52 9.45
CA GLY A 61 8.55 -2.86 9.15
C GLY A 61 8.39 -1.37 8.85
N GLU A 62 9.48 -0.78 8.40
CA GLU A 62 9.57 0.64 8.07
C GLU A 62 9.62 0.89 6.55
N GLU A 63 9.52 -0.16 5.74
CA GLU A 63 9.63 -0.09 4.26
C GLU A 63 8.55 0.80 3.65
N LEU A 64 7.39 0.92 4.30
CA LEU A 64 6.34 1.86 3.91
C LEU A 64 6.55 3.25 4.53
N LEU A 65 7.01 3.31 5.79
CA LEU A 65 7.09 4.55 6.56
C LEU A 65 8.22 5.47 6.09
N GLY A 66 9.40 4.93 5.80
CA GLY A 66 10.56 5.70 5.35
C GLY A 66 10.25 6.52 4.08
N PRO A 67 9.83 5.87 2.97
CA PRO A 67 9.53 6.59 1.74
C PRO A 67 8.40 7.61 1.87
N VAL A 68 7.41 7.34 2.73
CA VAL A 68 6.30 8.27 2.98
C VAL A 68 6.77 9.46 3.81
N ALA A 69 7.62 9.25 4.82
CA ALA A 69 8.21 10.32 5.60
C ALA A 69 9.08 11.23 4.73
N ASP A 70 9.92 10.66 3.87
CA ASP A 70 10.76 11.40 2.92
C ASP A 70 9.91 12.24 1.95
N GLU A 71 8.80 11.68 1.43
CA GLU A 71 7.87 12.40 0.55
C GLU A 71 7.19 13.58 1.27
N LEU A 72 6.92 13.43 2.57
CA LEU A 72 6.22 14.42 3.37
C LEU A 72 7.16 15.42 4.06
N GLU A 73 8.46 15.18 4.14
CA GLU A 73 9.46 16.09 4.74
C GLU A 73 9.32 17.56 4.28
N PRO A 74 9.02 17.87 3.00
CA PRO A 74 8.81 19.25 2.56
C PRO A 74 7.57 19.95 3.16
N LEU A 75 6.74 19.24 3.94
CA LEU A 75 5.49 19.74 4.52
C LEU A 75 5.58 20.06 6.02
N GLY A 76 6.68 19.72 6.72
CA GLY A 76 6.92 20.12 8.12
C GLY A 76 7.63 19.07 8.98
#